data_AF-A0A7C6FM89-F1
#
_entry.id   AF-A0A7C6FM89-F1
#
_cell.length_a   1.000
_cell.length_b   1.000
_cell.length_c   1.000
_cell.angle_alpha   90.00
_cell.angle_beta   90.00
_cell.angle_gamma   90.00
#
_symmetry.space_group_name_H-M   'P 1'
#
loop_
_entity.id
_entity.type
_entity.pdbx_description
1 polymer ?
#
loop_
_entity_poly.entity_id
_entity_poly.type
_entity_poly.pdbx_seq_one_letter_code
_entity_poly.pdbx_strand_id
1 'polypeptide(L)'
;ILHKAKKNKKLTRREIEFNKLISKTRYKVERTFGTIKKQFGGAIAMYIGLDKMHTQHMMQAITYNLYRSPGIIVSCCEKQTIK
;
A
#
# COMPACT_ATOMS: atom_id res chain seq x y z
N ILE A 1 12.01 0.82 10.55
CA ILE A 1 12.43 0.26 9.24
C ILE A 1 13.13 1.33 8.40
N LEU A 2 12.52 2.47 8.07
CA LEU A 2 13.25 3.61 7.47
C LEU A 2 14.09 4.35 8.51
N HIS A 3 15.30 4.75 8.12
CA HIS A 3 16.16 5.61 8.93
C HIS A 3 15.60 7.03 8.95
N LYS A 4 15.53 7.64 10.14
CA LYS A 4 15.13 9.04 10.32
C LYS A 4 16.33 9.86 10.75
N ALA A 5 16.44 11.08 10.23
CA ALA A 5 17.42 12.05 10.72
C ALA A 5 17.09 12.40 12.18
N LYS A 6 18.14 12.70 12.96
CA LYS A 6 18.01 13.17 14.35
C LYS A 6 18.58 14.59 14.44
N LYS A 7 18.28 15.30 15.53
CA LYS A 7 18.84 16.64 15.79
C LYS A 7 20.37 16.57 15.66
N ASN A 8 20.95 17.46 14.85
CA ASN A 8 22.38 17.54 14.54
C ASN A 8 23.01 16.28 13.91
N LYS A 9 22.21 15.32 13.42
CA LYS A 9 22.71 14.12 12.75
C LYS A 9 21.97 13.87 11.45
N LYS A 10 22.62 14.24 10.34
CA LYS A 10 22.14 13.98 8.98
C LYS A 10 22.25 12.48 8.68
N LEU A 11 21.39 11.99 7.79
CA LEU A 11 21.48 10.61 7.30
C LEU A 11 22.77 10.43 6.50
N THR A 12 23.41 9.28 6.70
CA THR A 12 24.55 8.87 5.88
C THR A 12 24.06 8.49 4.47
N ARG A 13 24.98 8.55 3.49
CA ARG A 13 24.66 8.20 2.10
C ARG A 13 24.06 6.78 1.96
N ARG A 14 24.60 5.82 2.71
CA ARG A 14 24.10 4.44 2.75
C ARG A 14 22.67 4.35 3.30
N GLU A 15 22.35 5.08 4.36
CA GLU A 15 20.99 5.11 4.92
C GLU A 15 19.99 5.76 3.95
N ILE A 16 20.43 6.77 3.18
CA ILE A 16 19.59 7.39 2.15
C ILE A 16 19.30 6.39 1.02
N GLU A 17 20.31 5.68 0.53
CA GLU A 17 20.16 4.67 -0.52
C GLU A 17 19.26 3.52 -0.05
N PHE A 18 19.46 3.03 1.17
CA PHE A 18 18.59 2.04 1.80
C PHE A 18 17.14 2.52 1.90
N ASN A 19 16.94 3.77 2.34
CA ASN A 19 15.61 4.37 2.41
C ASN A 19 14.94 4.45 1.04
N LYS A 20 15.67 4.81 -0.03
CA LYS A 20 15.14 4.85 -1.40
C LYS A 20 14.65 3.48 -1.87
N LEU A 21 15.41 2.42 -1.57
CA LEU A 21 15.03 1.05 -1.93
C LEU A 21 13.74 0.62 -1.24
N ILE A 22 13.66 0.82 0.09
CA ILE A 22 12.49 0.41 0.88
C ILE A 22 11.25 1.26 0.58
N SER A 23 11.43 2.53 0.23
CA SER A 23 10.32 3.46 0.00
C SER A 23 9.34 2.96 -1.07
N LYS A 24 9.85 2.28 -2.12
CA LYS A 24 9.00 1.68 -3.17
C LYS A 24 8.08 0.59 -2.61
N THR A 25 8.62 -0.31 -1.80
CA THR A 25 7.85 -1.40 -1.18
C THR A 25 6.88 -0.85 -0.15
N ARG A 26 7.32 0.09 0.69
CA ARG A 26 6.49 0.76 1.69
C ARG A 26 5.28 1.44 1.04
N TYR A 27 5.51 2.17 -0.05
CA TYR A 27 4.45 2.85 -0.77
C TYR A 27 3.37 1.88 -1.26
N LYS A 28 3.74 0.69 -1.76
CA LYS A 28 2.75 -0.33 -2.18
C LYS A 28 1.90 -0.78 -1.00
N VAL A 29 2.52 -1.12 0.12
CA VAL A 29 1.84 -1.59 1.34
C VAL A 29 0.92 -0.50 1.91
N GLU A 30 1.44 0.72 2.10
CA GLU A 30 0.68 1.83 2.67
C GLU A 30 -0.48 2.27 1.77
N ARG A 31 -0.30 2.26 0.45
CA ARG A 31 -1.37 2.55 -0.50
C ARG A 31 -2.51 1.55 -0.33
N THR A 32 -2.24 0.25 -0.24
CA THR A 32 -3.27 -0.79 -0.08
C THR A 32 -4.09 -0.55 1.19
N PHE A 33 -3.44 -0.42 2.34
CA PHE A 33 -4.14 -0.14 3.59
C PHE A 33 -4.86 1.22 3.60
N GLY A 34 -4.26 2.24 2.97
CA GLY A 34 -4.87 3.55 2.82
C GLY A 34 -6.16 3.52 2.00
N THR A 35 -6.16 2.78 0.88
CA THR A 35 -7.37 2.58 0.07
C THR A 35 -8.42 1.78 0.83
N ILE A 36 -8.05 0.70 1.52
CA ILE A 36 -8.99 -0.09 2.32
C ILE A 36 -9.64 0.76 3.42
N LYS A 37 -8.84 1.56 4.12
CA LYS A 37 -9.33 2.50 5.13
C LYS A 37 -10.26 3.56 4.54
N LYS A 38 -9.86 4.20 3.43
CA LYS A 38 -10.58 5.36 2.86
C LYS A 38 -11.84 4.96 2.08
N GLN A 39 -11.75 3.93 1.23
CA GLN A 39 -12.81 3.57 0.29
C GLN A 39 -13.71 2.46 0.83
N PHE A 40 -13.18 1.55 1.65
CA PHE A 40 -13.92 0.37 2.15
C PHE A 40 -14.23 0.41 3.65
N GLY A 41 -13.92 1.53 4.33
CA GLY A 41 -14.23 1.72 5.75
C GLY A 41 -13.47 0.77 6.70
N GLY A 42 -12.42 0.08 6.24
CA GLY A 42 -11.75 -0.99 6.99
C GLY A 42 -10.89 -0.54 8.19
N ALA A 43 -11.00 0.72 8.63
CA ALA A 43 -10.33 1.19 9.85
C ALA A 43 -11.12 0.89 11.13
N ILE A 44 -12.40 0.55 11.01
CA ILE A 44 -13.27 0.26 12.15
C ILE A 44 -13.71 -1.19 12.05
N ALA A 45 -13.65 -1.91 13.18
CA ALA A 45 -14.25 -3.23 13.29
C ALA A 45 -15.77 -3.08 13.37
N MET A 46 -16.47 -3.33 12.26
CA MET A 46 -17.91 -3.14 12.16
C MET A 46 -18.70 -4.32 12.74
N TYR A 47 -18.14 -5.54 12.67
CA TYR A 47 -18.81 -6.75 13.12
C TYR A 47 -18.26 -7.23 14.46
N ILE A 48 -19.15 -7.79 15.28
CA ILE A 48 -18.79 -8.43 16.55
C ILE A 48 -18.35 -9.87 16.27
N GLY A 49 -17.16 -10.23 16.75
CA GLY A 49 -16.58 -11.57 16.63
C GLY A 49 -15.46 -11.64 15.57
N LEU A 50 -14.43 -12.44 15.88
CA LEU A 50 -13.22 -12.56 15.07
C LEU A 50 -13.49 -13.12 13.67
N ASP A 51 -14.33 -14.14 13.56
CA ASP A 51 -14.61 -14.82 12.28
C ASP A 51 -15.29 -13.88 11.27
N LYS A 52 -16.24 -13.07 11.76
CA LYS A 52 -16.96 -12.09 10.94
C LYS A 52 -16.02 -10.97 10.48
N MET A 53 -15.15 -10.49 11.38
CA MET A 53 -14.14 -9.49 11.05
C MET A 53 -13.09 -10.01 10.07
N HIS A 54 -12.66 -11.27 10.23
CA HIS A 54 -11.75 -11.91 9.30
C HIS A 54 -12.36 -11.98 7.90
N THR A 55 -13.62 -12.43 7.81
CA THR A 55 -14.36 -12.50 6.54
C THR A 55 -14.53 -11.12 5.90
N GLN A 56 -14.85 -10.07 6.69
CA GLN A 56 -14.91 -8.69 6.18
C GLN A 56 -13.56 -8.27 5.60
N HIS A 57 -12.45 -8.51 6.30
CA HIS A 57 -11.12 -8.12 5.85
C HIS A 57 -10.72 -8.86 4.56
N MET A 58 -11.03 -10.15 4.46
CA MET A 58 -10.80 -10.95 3.25
C MET A 58 -11.59 -10.39 2.06
N MET A 59 -12.86 -10.04 2.26
CA MET A 59 -13.68 -9.44 1.21
C MET A 59 -13.13 -8.07 0.77
N GLN A 60 -12.70 -7.22 1.71
CA GLN A 60 -12.07 -5.93 1.40
C GLN A 60 -10.76 -6.08 0.60
N ALA A 61 -9.96 -7.12 0.90
CA ALA A 61 -8.73 -7.41 0.16
C ALA A 61 -9.03 -7.83 -1.29
N ILE A 62 -10.05 -8.67 -1.51
CA ILE A 62 -10.50 -9.06 -2.86
C ILE A 62 -11.00 -7.83 -3.62
N THR A 63 -11.86 -7.02 -3.01
CA THR A 63 -12.38 -5.81 -3.63
C THR A 63 -11.29 -4.80 -3.98
N TYR A 64 -10.25 -4.67 -3.14
CA TYR A 64 -9.09 -3.84 -3.47
C TYR A 64 -8.39 -4.29 -4.74
N ASN A 65 -8.18 -5.61 -4.91
CA ASN A 65 -7.55 -6.17 -6.10
C ASN A 65 -8.41 -5.86 -7.34
N LEU A 66 -9.72 -6.06 -7.27
CA LEU A 66 -10.65 -5.76 -8.36
C LEU A 66 -10.65 -4.27 -8.72
N TYR A 67 -10.66 -3.38 -7.72
CA TYR A 67 -10.59 -1.93 -7.93
C TYR A 67 -9.27 -1.51 -8.59
N ARG A 68 -8.16 -2.18 -8.27
CA ARG A 68 -6.83 -1.82 -8.76
C ARG A 68 -6.54 -2.36 -10.15
N SER A 69 -7.06 -3.53 -10.50
CA SER A 69 -6.76 -4.25 -11.75
C SER A 69 -6.98 -3.43 -13.03
N PRO A 70 -8.11 -2.70 -13.22
CA PRO A 70 -8.33 -1.90 -14.42
C PRO A 70 -7.22 -0.88 -14.68
N GLY A 71 -6.78 -0.17 -13.65
CA GLY A 71 -5.69 0.81 -13.78
C GLY A 71 -4.32 0.20 -14.05
N ILE A 72 -4.12 -1.09 -13.75
CA ILE A 72 -2.91 -1.83 -14.15
C ILE A 72 -3.02 -2.23 -15.63
N ILE A 73 -4.17 -2.76 -16.05
CA ILE A 73 -4.42 -3.18 -17.43
C ILE A 73 -4.25 -2.01 -18.39
N VAL A 74 -4.85 -0.84 -18.10
CA VAL A 74 -4.70 0.37 -18.91
C VAL A 74 -3.23 0.80 -19.01
N SER A 75 -2.51 0.85 -17.89
CA SER A 75 -1.08 1.21 -17.88
C SER A 75 -0.22 0.20 -18.66
N CYS A 76 -0.60 -1.07 -18.69
CA CYS A 76 0.08 -2.08 -19.51
C CYS A 76 -0.21 -1.88 -21.01
N CYS A 77 -1.46 -1.55 -21.37
CA CYS A 77 -1.87 -1.26 -22.75
C CYS A 77 -1.13 -0.04 -23.33
N GLU A 78 -1.08 1.07 -22.59
CA GLU A 78 -0.35 2.29 -23.00
C GLU A 78 1.14 2.04 -23.24
N LYS A 79 1.77 1.15 -22.48
CA LYS A 79 3.19 0.80 -22.67
C LYS A 79 3.43 -0.08 -23.89
N GLN A 80 2.41 -0.78 -24.38
CA GLN A 80 2.49 -1.59 -25.58
C GLN A 80 2.32 -0.74 -26.84
N THR A 81 1.55 0.34 -26.79
CA THR A 81 1.33 1.24 -27.94
C THR A 81 2.48 2.24 -28.17
N ILE A 82 3.30 2.51 -27.14
CA ILE A 82 4.46 3.41 -27.22
C ILE A 82 5.75 2.66 -27.64
N LYS A 83 5.73 1.32 -27.61
CA LYS A 83 6.82 0.46 -28.11
C LYS A 83 6.63 0.17 -29.58
#